data_AF-A0A183JMR5-F1
#
_entry.id   AF-A0A183JMR5-F1
#
_cell.length_a   1.000
_cell.length_b   1.000
_cell.length_c   1.000
_cell.angle_alpha   90.00
_cell.angle_beta   90.00
_cell.angle_gamma   90.00
#
_symmetry.space_group_name_H-M   'P 1'
#
loop_
_entity.id
_entity.type
_entity.pdbx_description
1 polymer ?
#
loop_
_entity_poly.entity_id
_entity_poly.type
_entity_poly.pdbx_seq_one_letter_code
_entity_poly.pdbx_strand_id
1 'polypeptide(L)'
;GGEDSLIGESTTPEQRQAIAAAKSIEYCREEDVIHAKNRRPFHGHRNMNNSNCSKDCDEDEGDENAGELWQQVILFAADKPAFICALLQNAGCEGLDSRLLLRKISPDMTIPGLRDAIVKLMHDYKIQLELQQSCSRILSSDMHKLFLRVIKMQMKGIRVNSSAWSSTGCTVCLQPILNNNGQSWRSTNQLKCDVNSQSNEENHRSWAIFNCNHICHGDCLSNGETKCPSCSKSRII
;
A
#
# COMPACT_ATOMS: atom_id res chain seq x y z
N GLY A 1 5.34 -50.03 54.96
CA GLY A 1 5.67 -50.53 53.62
C GLY A 1 4.44 -50.38 52.76
N GLY A 2 4.62 -49.80 51.57
CA GLY A 2 3.70 -49.82 50.43
C GLY A 2 2.64 -48.71 50.42
N GLU A 3 2.45 -47.86 49.42
CA GLU A 3 3.24 -47.35 48.30
C GLU A 3 2.33 -46.31 47.61
N ASP A 4 2.87 -45.15 47.24
CA ASP A 4 2.17 -44.08 46.53
C ASP A 4 1.70 -44.54 45.14
N SER A 5 0.40 -44.45 44.86
CA SER A 5 -0.13 -44.60 43.50
C SER A 5 -0.57 -43.24 42.95
N LEU A 6 0.42 -42.46 42.51
CA LEU A 6 0.24 -41.35 41.59
C LEU A 6 -0.08 -41.92 40.20
N ILE A 7 -1.35 -41.88 39.83
CA ILE A 7 -1.83 -42.19 38.47
C ILE A 7 -1.32 -41.08 37.55
N GLY A 8 -0.16 -41.31 36.93
CA GLY A 8 0.33 -40.52 35.82
C GLY A 8 -0.51 -40.84 34.58
N GLU A 9 -1.40 -39.94 34.22
CA GLU A 9 -2.19 -40.01 32.99
C GLU A 9 -1.24 -39.93 31.80
N SER A 10 -1.02 -41.07 31.12
CA SER A 10 -0.09 -41.18 30.01
C SER A 10 -0.68 -40.49 28.79
N THR A 11 -0.28 -39.23 28.56
CA THR A 11 -0.61 -38.49 27.35
C THR A 11 -0.26 -39.32 26.11
N THR A 12 -1.26 -39.54 25.25
CA THR A 12 -1.08 -40.27 23.99
C THR A 12 0.03 -39.62 23.14
N PRO A 13 0.73 -40.39 22.29
CA PRO A 13 1.70 -39.82 21.36
C PRO A 13 1.11 -38.71 20.47
N GLU A 14 -0.18 -38.80 20.13
CA GLU A 14 -0.92 -37.76 19.40
C GLU A 14 -1.12 -36.49 20.25
N GLN A 15 -1.48 -36.62 21.53
CA GLN A 15 -1.57 -35.46 22.42
C GLN A 15 -0.21 -34.78 22.60
N ARG A 16 0.89 -35.55 22.67
CA ARG A 16 2.24 -34.97 22.76
C ARG A 16 2.62 -34.20 21.51
N GLN A 17 2.29 -34.70 20.33
CA GLN A 17 2.50 -33.98 19.07
C GLN A 17 1.62 -32.72 18.97
N ALA A 18 0.36 -32.79 19.41
CA ALA A 18 -0.52 -31.62 19.44
C ALA A 18 0.00 -30.53 20.40
N ILE A 19 0.48 -30.91 21.59
CA ILE A 19 1.10 -30.00 22.55
C ILE A 19 2.38 -29.38 21.96
N ALA A 20 3.21 -30.17 21.27
CA ALA A 20 4.41 -29.68 20.62
C ALA A 20 4.08 -28.68 19.50
N ALA A 21 3.11 -29.00 18.63
CA ALA A 21 2.66 -28.11 17.57
C ALA A 21 2.07 -26.80 18.14
N ALA A 22 1.26 -26.87 19.20
CA ALA A 22 0.72 -25.68 19.87
C ALA A 22 1.82 -24.79 20.45
N LYS A 23 2.84 -25.38 21.09
CA LYS A 23 4.02 -24.65 21.59
C LYS A 23 4.84 -24.01 20.47
N SER A 24 4.99 -24.70 19.33
CA SER A 24 5.68 -24.12 18.16
C SER A 24 4.92 -22.92 17.59
N ILE A 25 3.59 -23.00 17.50
CA ILE A 25 2.76 -21.87 17.07
C ILE A 25 2.87 -20.69 18.05
N GLU A 26 2.87 -20.96 19.36
CA GLU A 26 3.03 -19.93 20.41
C GLU A 26 4.39 -19.25 20.33
N TYR A 27 5.47 -20.01 20.13
CA TYR A 27 6.82 -19.48 19.93
C TYR A 27 6.89 -18.54 18.72
N CYS A 28 6.34 -18.96 17.57
CA CYS A 28 6.30 -18.11 16.37
C CYS A 28 5.53 -16.79 16.63
N ARG A 29 4.42 -16.84 17.38
CA ARG A 29 3.65 -15.65 17.74
C ARG A 29 4.43 -14.70 18.67
N GLU A 30 5.24 -15.21 19.58
CA GLU A 30 6.10 -14.38 20.44
C GLU A 30 7.20 -13.69 19.64
N GLU A 31 7.83 -14.41 18.69
CA GLU A 31 8.81 -13.81 17.78
C GLU A 31 8.19 -12.72 16.90
N ASP A 32 6.98 -12.92 16.37
CA ASP A 32 6.25 -11.92 15.60
C ASP A 32 5.93 -10.66 16.43
N VAL A 33 5.58 -10.83 17.71
CA VAL A 33 5.35 -9.72 18.65
C VAL A 33 6.65 -8.98 18.97
N ILE A 34 7.77 -9.69 19.10
CA ILE A 34 9.10 -9.09 19.34
C ILE A 34 9.57 -8.33 18.08
N HIS A 35 9.39 -8.91 16.89
CA HIS A 35 9.68 -8.25 15.62
C HIS A 35 8.79 -7.04 15.38
N ALA A 36 7.49 -7.11 15.72
CA ALA A 36 6.57 -5.98 15.65
C ALA A 36 6.92 -4.86 16.64
N LYS A 37 7.38 -5.19 17.86
CA LYS A 37 7.85 -4.22 18.87
C LYS A 37 9.21 -3.61 18.51
N ASN A 38 10.07 -4.35 17.81
CA ASN A 38 11.36 -3.88 17.32
C ASN A 38 11.28 -3.11 16.00
N ARG A 39 10.11 -3.04 15.35
CA ARG A 39 9.85 -1.99 14.35
C ARG A 39 9.84 -0.66 15.10
N ARG A 40 10.94 0.08 14.99
CA ARG A 40 11.07 1.44 15.54
C ARG A 40 9.83 2.25 15.14
N PRO A 41 9.26 3.08 16.03
CA PRO A 41 8.24 4.04 15.64
C PRO A 41 8.76 4.81 14.43
N PHE A 42 7.97 4.86 13.36
CA PHE A 42 8.23 5.74 12.23
C PHE A 42 8.23 7.20 12.74
N HIS A 43 9.37 7.68 13.23
CA HIS A 43 9.64 9.10 13.31
C HIS A 43 9.93 9.57 11.89
N GLY A 44 8.85 9.77 11.13
CA GLY A 44 8.88 10.40 9.83
C GLY A 44 9.21 11.88 9.95
N HIS A 45 10.46 12.21 10.30
CA HIS A 45 11.04 13.46 9.80
C HIS A 45 11.39 13.23 8.34
N ARG A 46 10.47 13.64 7.44
CA ARG A 46 10.75 13.75 6.02
C ARG A 46 11.87 14.76 5.80
N ASN A 47 13.09 14.28 5.65
CA ASN A 47 14.14 14.99 4.94
C ASN A 47 14.26 14.35 3.55
N MET A 48 13.65 14.99 2.56
CA MET A 48 13.74 14.62 1.15
C MET A 48 15.09 15.14 0.64
N ASN A 49 16.15 14.32 0.69
CA ASN A 49 17.38 14.46 -0.11
C ASN A 49 18.36 13.34 0.26
N ASN A 50 18.12 12.11 -0.20
CA ASN A 50 19.21 11.18 -0.50
C ASN A 50 18.72 10.08 -1.46
N SER A 51 19.17 10.18 -2.70
CA SER A 51 18.91 9.23 -3.78
C SER A 51 19.88 8.06 -3.68
N ASN A 52 19.52 7.10 -2.84
CA ASN A 52 19.86 5.68 -3.00
C ASN A 52 18.70 4.87 -2.39
N CYS A 53 17.59 4.83 -3.13
CA CYS A 53 16.60 3.79 -2.90
C CYS A 53 17.16 2.54 -3.60
N SER A 54 17.63 1.59 -2.81
CA SER A 54 17.73 0.21 -3.26
C SER A 54 16.41 -0.13 -3.94
N LYS A 55 16.50 -0.61 -5.18
CA LYS A 55 15.40 -1.27 -5.86
C LYS A 55 15.10 -2.56 -5.09
N ASP A 56 14.29 -2.46 -4.06
CA ASP A 56 13.53 -3.60 -3.58
C ASP A 56 12.21 -3.53 -4.33
N CYS A 57 12.30 -3.90 -5.61
CA CYS A 57 11.15 -4.38 -6.35
C CYS A 57 10.87 -5.76 -5.76
N ASP A 58 10.16 -5.79 -4.63
CA ASP A 58 9.50 -7.00 -4.18
C ASP A 58 8.40 -7.27 -5.23
N GLU A 59 8.78 -7.96 -6.30
CA GLU A 59 7.86 -8.87 -6.94
C GLU A 59 7.41 -9.82 -5.83
N ASP A 60 6.24 -9.50 -5.27
CA ASP A 60 5.43 -10.42 -4.49
C ASP A 60 5.12 -11.59 -5.44
N GLU A 61 6.08 -12.52 -5.58
CA GLU A 61 5.81 -13.88 -6.01
C GLU A 61 4.89 -14.45 -4.93
N GLY A 62 3.61 -14.17 -5.13
CA GLY A 62 2.53 -14.61 -4.28
C GLY A 62 2.70 -16.08 -4.00
N ASP A 63 2.60 -16.38 -2.72
CA ASP A 63 2.81 -17.64 -2.04
C ASP A 63 1.82 -18.73 -2.53
N GLU A 64 1.85 -19.09 -3.82
CA GLU A 64 1.07 -20.21 -4.39
C GLU A 64 1.37 -21.49 -3.57
N ASN A 65 2.58 -21.57 -3.02
CA ASN A 65 3.04 -22.64 -2.16
C ASN A 65 2.38 -22.67 -0.76
N ALA A 66 1.99 -21.52 -0.17
CA ALA A 66 1.28 -21.50 1.12
C ALA A 66 -0.13 -22.06 1.02
N GLY A 67 -0.84 -21.80 -0.09
CA GLY A 67 -2.15 -22.40 -0.34
C GLY A 67 -2.07 -23.93 -0.35
N GLU A 68 -1.09 -24.47 -1.08
CA GLU A 68 -0.82 -25.91 -1.13
C GLU A 68 -0.40 -26.48 0.23
N LEU A 69 0.44 -25.76 0.97
CA LEU A 69 0.90 -26.17 2.31
C LEU A 69 -0.28 -26.30 3.29
N TRP A 70 -1.14 -25.29 3.38
CA TRP A 70 -2.31 -25.33 4.27
C TRP A 70 -3.27 -26.45 3.89
N GLN A 71 -3.38 -26.78 2.61
CA GLN A 71 -4.18 -27.90 2.16
C GLN A 71 -3.62 -29.24 2.64
N GLN A 72 -2.29 -29.43 2.64
CA GLN A 72 -1.63 -30.60 3.23
C GLN A 72 -1.83 -30.66 4.75
N VAL A 73 -1.72 -29.52 5.45
CA VAL A 73 -1.98 -29.44 6.90
C VAL A 73 -3.41 -29.86 7.23
N ILE A 74 -4.40 -29.38 6.46
CA ILE A 74 -5.80 -29.75 6.60
C ILE A 74 -6.02 -31.25 6.33
N LEU A 75 -5.36 -31.82 5.31
CA LEU A 75 -5.42 -33.25 5.00
C LEU A 75 -4.84 -34.09 6.14
N PHE A 76 -3.69 -33.70 6.69
CA PHE A 76 -3.05 -34.38 7.81
C PHE A 76 -3.87 -34.30 9.11
N ALA A 77 -4.59 -33.20 9.32
CA ALA A 77 -5.38 -32.99 10.53
C ALA A 77 -6.74 -33.69 10.53
N ALA A 78 -7.27 -34.06 9.35
CA ALA A 78 -8.67 -34.46 9.17
C ALA A 78 -9.12 -35.66 10.03
N ASP A 79 -8.19 -36.55 10.39
CA ASP A 79 -8.41 -37.75 11.20
C ASP A 79 -8.03 -37.57 12.68
N LYS A 80 -7.51 -36.39 13.08
CA LYS A 80 -6.93 -36.16 14.40
C LYS A 80 -7.72 -35.09 15.18
N PRO A 81 -8.58 -35.47 16.15
CA PRO A 81 -9.53 -34.54 16.78
C PRO A 81 -8.83 -33.44 17.58
N ALA A 82 -7.74 -33.78 18.27
CA ALA A 82 -6.93 -32.81 19.00
C ALA A 82 -6.28 -31.77 18.07
N PHE A 83 -5.86 -32.19 16.87
CA PHE A 83 -5.21 -31.33 15.87
C PHE A 83 -6.22 -30.38 15.22
N ILE A 84 -7.42 -30.87 14.90
CA ILE A 84 -8.53 -30.04 14.40
C ILE A 84 -8.87 -28.94 15.40
N CYS A 85 -8.99 -29.28 16.69
CA CYS A 85 -9.29 -28.32 17.74
C CYS A 85 -8.19 -27.24 17.85
N ALA A 86 -6.92 -27.65 17.83
CA ALA A 86 -5.78 -26.73 17.87
C ALA A 86 -5.71 -25.81 16.64
N LEU A 87 -6.02 -26.33 15.44
CA LEU A 87 -6.09 -25.53 14.23
C LEU A 87 -7.23 -24.52 14.29
N LEU A 88 -8.44 -24.93 14.69
CA LEU A 88 -9.59 -24.03 14.81
C LEU A 88 -9.35 -22.90 15.84
N GLN A 89 -8.68 -23.21 16.95
CA GLN A 89 -8.33 -22.20 17.96
C GLN A 89 -7.31 -21.16 17.45
N ASN A 90 -6.53 -21.48 16.42
CA ASN A 90 -5.49 -20.61 15.86
C ASN A 90 -5.76 -20.19 14.41
N ALA A 91 -6.94 -20.53 13.87
CA ALA A 91 -7.30 -20.30 12.48
C ALA A 91 -7.49 -18.82 12.11
N GLY A 92 -7.34 -17.90 13.07
CA GLY A 92 -7.19 -16.47 12.79
C GLY A 92 -5.84 -16.10 12.14
N CYS A 93 -4.89 -17.03 12.02
CA CYS A 93 -3.61 -16.83 11.34
C CYS A 93 -3.77 -16.92 9.80
N GLU A 94 -3.00 -16.10 9.08
CA GLU A 94 -3.10 -15.92 7.62
C GLU A 94 -2.93 -17.25 6.85
N GLY A 95 -3.80 -17.49 5.86
CA GLY A 95 -3.69 -18.59 4.88
C GLY A 95 -4.55 -19.84 5.12
N LEU A 96 -5.12 -20.05 6.31
CA LEU A 96 -5.96 -21.23 6.61
C LEU A 96 -7.46 -20.98 6.32
N ASP A 97 -8.05 -21.68 5.33
CA ASP A 97 -9.52 -21.71 5.16
C ASP A 97 -10.17 -22.69 6.15
N SER A 98 -10.62 -22.16 7.30
CA SER A 98 -11.34 -22.92 8.33
C SER A 98 -12.59 -23.64 7.81
N ARG A 99 -13.21 -23.19 6.71
CA ARG A 99 -14.38 -23.86 6.09
C ARG A 99 -14.00 -25.22 5.52
N LEU A 100 -12.79 -25.34 4.95
CA LEU A 100 -12.29 -26.61 4.42
C LEU A 100 -12.01 -27.61 5.54
N LEU A 101 -11.47 -27.13 6.66
CA LEU A 101 -11.23 -27.94 7.85
C LEU A 101 -12.55 -28.45 8.46
N LEU A 102 -13.55 -27.56 8.62
CA LEU A 102 -14.86 -27.92 9.17
C LEU A 102 -15.60 -28.95 8.30
N ARG A 103 -15.46 -28.87 6.97
CA ARG A 103 -16.06 -29.84 6.03
C ARG A 103 -15.46 -31.24 6.11
N LYS A 104 -14.24 -31.38 6.63
CA LYS A 104 -13.52 -32.66 6.74
C LYS A 104 -13.79 -33.41 8.04
N ILE A 105 -14.47 -32.78 9.00
CA ILE A 105 -14.83 -33.43 10.26
C ILE A 105 -15.90 -34.49 9.99
N SER A 106 -15.61 -35.75 10.31
CA SER A 106 -16.60 -36.83 10.22
C SER A 106 -17.71 -36.65 11.27
N PRO A 107 -18.99 -36.95 10.95
CA PRO A 107 -20.12 -36.72 11.85
C PRO A 107 -20.10 -37.56 13.13
N ASP A 108 -19.37 -38.67 13.12
CA ASP A 108 -19.15 -39.59 14.24
C ASP A 108 -17.90 -39.24 15.09
N MET A 109 -17.16 -38.19 14.73
CA MET A 109 -15.93 -37.80 15.41
C MET A 109 -16.18 -36.99 16.68
N THR A 110 -15.78 -37.51 17.85
CA THR A 110 -15.83 -36.74 19.10
C THR A 110 -14.62 -35.83 19.23
N ILE A 111 -14.82 -34.53 19.10
CA ILE A 111 -13.76 -33.52 19.25
C ILE A 111 -13.94 -32.76 20.57
N PRO A 112 -13.07 -32.98 21.58
CA PRO A 112 -13.14 -32.24 22.83
C PRO A 112 -12.82 -30.74 22.61
N GLY A 113 -13.59 -29.85 23.22
CA GLY A 113 -13.39 -28.40 23.13
C GLY A 113 -13.78 -27.76 21.79
N LEU A 114 -14.43 -28.50 20.88
CA LEU A 114 -14.82 -28.01 19.56
C LEU A 114 -15.70 -26.76 19.62
N ARG A 115 -16.67 -26.73 20.54
CA ARG A 115 -17.58 -25.59 20.72
C ARG A 115 -16.79 -24.32 21.00
N ASP A 116 -15.87 -24.36 21.95
CA ASP A 116 -15.11 -23.19 22.38
C ASP A 116 -14.14 -22.74 21.28
N ALA A 117 -13.55 -23.69 20.55
CA ALA A 117 -12.72 -23.41 19.37
C ALA A 117 -13.50 -22.69 18.26
N ILE A 118 -14.74 -23.12 17.97
CA ILE A 118 -15.61 -22.47 16.97
C ILE A 118 -16.03 -21.08 17.45
N VAL A 119 -16.42 -20.93 18.73
CA VAL A 119 -16.79 -19.63 19.30
C VAL A 119 -15.62 -18.64 19.18
N LYS A 120 -14.39 -19.09 19.49
CA LYS A 120 -13.19 -18.29 19.31
C LYS A 120 -12.96 -17.91 17.84
N LEU A 121 -13.02 -18.88 16.92
CA LEU A 121 -12.89 -18.63 15.48
C LEU A 121 -13.89 -17.56 14.99
N MET A 122 -15.15 -17.68 15.38
CA MET A 122 -16.19 -16.71 14.99
C MET A 122 -15.92 -15.32 15.57
N HIS A 123 -15.42 -15.24 16.80
CA HIS A 123 -15.03 -13.99 17.43
C HIS A 123 -13.83 -13.33 16.72
N ASP A 124 -12.79 -14.11 16.43
CA ASP A 124 -11.59 -13.65 15.73
C ASP A 124 -11.95 -13.15 14.32
N TYR A 125 -12.81 -13.89 13.59
CA TYR A 125 -13.30 -13.48 12.27
C TYR A 125 -14.13 -12.19 12.32
N LYS A 126 -14.98 -12.04 13.34
CA LYS A 126 -15.72 -10.79 13.55
C LYS A 126 -14.77 -9.60 13.75
N ILE A 127 -13.73 -9.76 14.57
CA ILE A 127 -12.73 -8.70 14.78
C ILE A 127 -12.00 -8.37 13.47
N GLN A 128 -11.61 -9.38 12.69
CA GLN A 128 -10.96 -9.18 11.39
C GLN A 128 -11.87 -8.39 10.42
N LEU A 129 -13.15 -8.75 10.34
CA LEU A 129 -14.13 -8.04 9.52
C LEU A 129 -14.33 -6.60 9.98
N GLU A 130 -14.50 -6.37 11.29
CA GLU A 130 -14.65 -5.03 11.87
C GLU A 130 -13.42 -4.17 11.58
N LEU A 131 -12.22 -4.74 11.71
CA LEU A 131 -10.97 -4.06 11.39
C LEU A 131 -10.90 -3.72 9.89
N GLN A 132 -11.16 -4.68 9.01
CA GLN A 132 -11.14 -4.47 7.56
C GLN A 132 -12.12 -3.37 7.14
N GLN A 133 -13.34 -3.39 7.67
CA GLN A 133 -14.36 -2.38 7.40
C GLN A 133 -13.93 -1.01 7.92
N SER A 134 -13.36 -0.93 9.13
CA SER A 134 -12.89 0.33 9.69
C SER A 134 -11.74 0.93 8.88
N CYS A 135 -10.76 0.13 8.47
CA CYS A 135 -9.65 0.53 7.62
C CYS A 135 -10.14 1.00 6.24
N SER A 136 -11.07 0.26 5.62
CA SER A 136 -11.68 0.64 4.35
C SER A 136 -12.40 1.98 4.43
N ARG A 137 -13.15 2.22 5.52
CA ARG A 137 -13.84 3.51 5.76
C ARG A 137 -12.85 4.67 5.92
N ILE A 138 -11.78 4.49 6.68
CA ILE A 138 -10.73 5.50 6.88
C ILE A 138 -10.09 5.83 5.53
N LEU A 139 -9.65 4.81 4.79
CA LEU A 139 -9.02 4.95 3.49
C LEU A 139 -9.93 5.68 2.49
N SER A 140 -11.20 5.28 2.39
CA SER A 140 -12.19 5.90 1.51
C SER A 140 -12.42 7.38 1.86
N SER A 141 -12.57 7.69 3.15
CA SER A 141 -12.68 9.07 3.65
C SER A 141 -11.47 9.92 3.25
N ASP A 142 -10.26 9.39 3.46
CA ASP A 142 -9.05 10.15 3.22
C ASP A 142 -8.77 10.32 1.73
N MET A 143 -9.03 9.29 0.93
CA MET A 143 -9.02 9.38 -0.53
C MET A 143 -9.96 10.48 -1.02
N HIS A 144 -11.20 10.52 -0.51
CA HIS A 144 -12.17 11.53 -0.87
C HIS A 144 -11.72 12.95 -0.48
N LYS A 145 -11.19 13.14 0.74
CA LYS A 145 -10.66 14.44 1.20
C LYS A 145 -9.49 14.91 0.35
N LEU A 146 -8.55 14.02 0.02
CA LEU A 146 -7.40 14.33 -0.82
C LEU A 146 -7.83 14.67 -2.23
N PHE A 147 -8.76 13.91 -2.80
CA PHE A 147 -9.34 14.17 -4.11
C PHE A 147 -10.03 15.54 -4.18
N LEU A 148 -10.88 15.87 -3.21
CA LEU A 148 -11.51 17.19 -3.11
C LEU A 148 -10.48 18.32 -2.95
N ARG A 149 -9.38 18.10 -2.22
CA ARG A 149 -8.30 19.08 -2.09
C ARG A 149 -7.63 19.34 -3.43
N VAL A 150 -7.38 18.29 -4.22
CA VAL A 150 -6.82 18.41 -5.58
C VAL A 150 -7.76 19.18 -6.49
N ILE A 151 -9.05 18.84 -6.53
CA ILE A 151 -10.06 19.57 -7.31
C ILE A 151 -10.08 21.04 -6.91
N LYS A 152 -10.19 21.34 -5.61
CA LYS A 152 -10.18 22.73 -5.12
C LYS A 152 -8.91 23.49 -5.53
N MET A 153 -7.77 22.82 -5.59
CA MET A 153 -6.51 23.45 -6.00
C MET A 153 -6.44 23.68 -7.52
N GLN A 154 -7.01 22.78 -8.31
CA GLN A 154 -7.11 22.90 -9.77
C GLN A 154 -8.15 23.95 -10.21
N MET A 155 -9.23 24.14 -9.45
CA MET A 155 -10.24 25.16 -9.72
C MET A 155 -9.80 26.58 -9.34
N LYS A 156 -8.67 26.74 -8.65
CA LYS A 156 -8.14 28.08 -8.34
C LYS A 156 -7.58 28.70 -9.61
N GLY A 157 -8.07 29.90 -9.96
CA GLY A 157 -7.47 30.70 -11.01
C GLY A 157 -6.03 31.07 -10.67
N ILE A 158 -5.16 31.07 -11.68
CA ILE A 158 -3.77 31.52 -11.55
C ILE A 158 -3.72 32.98 -11.99
N ARG A 159 -3.17 33.85 -11.13
CA ARG A 159 -2.93 35.24 -11.50
C ARG A 159 -1.63 35.32 -12.29
N VAL A 160 -1.75 35.77 -13.53
CA VAL A 160 -0.60 36.09 -14.39
C VAL A 160 -0.55 37.62 -14.51
N ASN A 161 0.47 38.24 -13.93
CA ASN A 161 0.71 39.68 -14.05
C ASN A 161 1.79 39.94 -15.11
N SER A 162 1.68 41.11 -15.75
CA SER A 162 2.54 41.57 -16.85
C SER A 162 3.79 42.32 -16.38
N SER A 163 3.88 42.65 -15.08
CA SER A 163 5.04 43.35 -14.54
C SER A 163 6.31 42.50 -14.64
N ALA A 164 7.44 43.10 -15.00
CA ALA A 164 8.76 42.47 -15.02
C ALA A 164 9.19 41.78 -13.69
N TRP A 165 8.48 42.04 -12.59
CA TRP A 165 8.65 41.40 -11.27
C TRP A 165 7.63 40.26 -11.00
N SER A 166 6.92 39.79 -12.02
CA SER A 166 5.92 38.73 -11.89
C SER A 166 6.55 37.45 -11.32
N SER A 167 6.06 36.98 -10.16
CA SER A 167 6.44 35.66 -9.62
C SER A 167 5.96 34.49 -10.49
N THR A 168 5.07 34.76 -11.46
CA THR A 168 4.50 33.79 -12.38
C THR A 168 5.35 33.70 -13.66
N GLY A 169 6.39 32.87 -13.60
CA GLY A 169 7.31 32.62 -14.71
C GLY A 169 7.19 31.21 -15.30
N CYS A 170 7.80 31.00 -16.46
CA CYS A 170 7.94 29.69 -17.07
C CYS A 170 8.80 28.78 -16.20
N THR A 171 8.32 27.58 -15.87
CA THR A 171 9.06 26.66 -14.98
C THR A 171 10.30 26.03 -15.62
N VAL A 172 10.52 26.24 -16.92
CA VAL A 172 11.68 25.69 -17.66
C VAL A 172 12.79 26.73 -17.79
N CYS A 173 12.47 27.94 -18.27
CA CYS A 173 13.48 28.99 -18.52
C CYS A 173 13.49 30.09 -17.45
N LEU A 174 12.57 30.03 -16.48
CA LEU A 174 12.40 31.00 -15.39
C LEU A 174 12.11 32.43 -15.83
N GLN A 175 11.79 32.65 -17.11
CA GLN A 175 11.44 33.97 -17.65
C GLN A 175 9.93 34.25 -17.48
N PRO A 176 9.52 35.53 -17.44
CA PRO A 176 8.11 35.90 -17.38
C PRO A 176 7.28 35.27 -18.53
N ILE A 177 6.01 34.98 -18.25
CA ILE A 177 5.07 34.48 -19.27
C ILE A 177 4.58 35.64 -20.16
N LEU A 178 4.37 36.82 -19.56
CA LEU A 178 3.90 38.04 -20.22
C LEU A 178 5.00 39.11 -20.23
N ASN A 179 5.06 39.92 -21.28
CA ASN A 179 5.83 41.16 -21.35
C ASN A 179 5.10 42.30 -20.62
N ASN A 180 5.73 43.49 -20.49
CA ASN A 180 5.15 44.68 -19.84
C ASN A 180 3.86 45.22 -20.52
N ASN A 181 3.55 44.77 -21.73
CA ASN A 181 2.37 45.16 -22.50
C ASN A 181 1.26 44.10 -22.44
N GLY A 182 1.41 43.07 -21.60
CA GLY A 182 0.45 41.96 -21.44
C GLY A 182 0.45 40.94 -22.59
N GLN A 183 1.43 40.99 -23.49
CA GLN A 183 1.60 40.04 -24.59
C GLN A 183 2.58 38.92 -24.21
N SER A 184 2.60 37.81 -24.95
CA SER A 184 3.57 36.73 -24.74
C SER A 184 5.01 37.27 -24.77
N TRP A 185 5.83 36.87 -23.79
CA TRP A 185 7.20 37.41 -23.60
C TRP A 185 8.10 37.23 -24.83
N ARG A 186 7.84 36.24 -25.69
CA ARG A 186 8.61 36.01 -26.92
C ARG A 186 8.21 36.89 -28.11
N SER A 187 7.04 37.54 -28.10
CA SER A 187 6.57 38.34 -29.24
C SER A 187 7.35 39.64 -29.46
N THR A 188 8.17 40.10 -28.51
CA THR A 188 8.90 41.39 -28.63
C THR A 188 10.41 41.24 -28.79
N ASN A 189 10.98 40.07 -28.45
CA ASN A 189 12.43 39.83 -28.54
C ASN A 189 12.86 39.10 -29.83
N GLN A 190 11.93 38.86 -30.77
CA GLN A 190 12.22 38.34 -32.11
C GLN A 190 12.73 39.43 -33.06
N LEU A 191 13.69 40.25 -32.59
CA LEU A 191 14.37 41.24 -33.43
C LEU A 191 15.90 41.04 -33.47
N LYS A 192 16.40 39.86 -33.07
CA LYS A 192 17.83 39.57 -33.18
C LYS A 192 18.23 38.12 -33.44
N CYS A 193 17.42 37.37 -34.17
CA CYS A 193 17.88 36.22 -34.96
C CYS A 193 16.75 35.81 -35.91
N ASP A 194 16.80 36.28 -37.14
CA ASP A 194 16.92 35.42 -38.32
C ASP A 194 16.68 36.21 -39.60
N VAL A 195 17.74 36.27 -40.40
CA VAL A 195 17.69 36.69 -41.80
C VAL A 195 17.08 35.52 -42.57
N ASN A 196 15.95 35.80 -43.24
CA ASN A 196 15.42 35.04 -44.36
C ASN A 196 14.68 33.73 -44.03
N SER A 197 13.34 33.79 -43.97
CA SER A 197 12.43 32.81 -44.58
C SER A 197 11.00 33.33 -44.56
N GLN A 198 10.42 33.41 -45.76
CA GLN A 198 9.05 33.84 -46.04
C GLN A 198 8.05 32.73 -45.68
N SER A 199 6.87 33.16 -45.23
CA SER A 199 5.57 32.44 -45.19
C SER A 199 5.47 31.14 -44.36
N ASN A 200 4.92 31.27 -43.14
CA ASN A 200 3.63 30.68 -42.78
C ASN A 200 3.15 31.25 -41.43
N GLU A 201 2.00 31.90 -41.46
CA GLU A 201 1.55 32.93 -40.53
C GLU A 201 0.69 32.39 -39.37
N GLU A 202 1.13 31.34 -38.67
CA GLU A 202 0.30 30.74 -37.59
C GLU A 202 0.98 30.56 -36.22
N ASN A 203 2.24 30.96 -36.05
CA ASN A 203 3.08 30.20 -35.13
C ASN A 203 3.58 30.97 -33.87
N HIS A 204 3.21 30.42 -32.70
CA HIS A 204 3.83 30.54 -31.36
C HIS A 204 3.35 31.63 -30.37
N ARG A 205 2.04 31.78 -30.16
CA ARG A 205 1.47 32.43 -28.95
C ARG A 205 1.16 31.48 -27.79
N SER A 206 1.54 30.22 -27.90
CA SER A 206 1.07 29.17 -27.00
C SER A 206 1.91 29.12 -25.72
N TRP A 207 1.24 29.15 -24.57
CA TRP A 207 1.77 28.74 -23.28
C TRP A 207 0.79 27.72 -22.70
N ALA A 208 1.29 26.78 -21.91
CA ALA A 208 0.47 25.74 -21.31
C ALA A 208 0.44 25.92 -19.80
N ILE A 209 -0.73 25.69 -19.21
CA ILE A 209 -0.91 25.53 -17.78
C ILE A 209 -1.25 24.07 -17.52
N PHE A 210 -0.50 23.45 -16.62
CA PHE A 210 -0.75 22.09 -16.18
C PHE A 210 -1.67 22.06 -14.95
N ASN A 211 -2.30 20.91 -14.69
CA ASN A 211 -3.12 20.68 -13.49
C ASN A 211 -2.37 20.82 -12.15
N CYS A 212 -1.04 20.89 -12.18
CA CYS A 212 -0.19 21.23 -11.03
C CYS A 212 0.07 22.73 -10.89
N ASN A 213 -0.62 23.58 -11.67
CA ASN A 213 -0.47 25.03 -11.75
C ASN A 213 0.90 25.52 -12.21
N HIS A 214 1.74 24.65 -12.77
CA HIS A 214 2.96 25.05 -13.45
C HIS A 214 2.64 25.60 -14.84
N ILE A 215 3.32 26.68 -15.23
CA ILE A 215 3.16 27.33 -16.52
C ILE A 215 4.44 27.17 -17.31
N CYS A 216 4.33 26.87 -18.60
CA CYS A 216 5.46 26.76 -19.52
C CYS A 216 5.17 27.54 -20.80
N HIS A 217 6.21 28.15 -21.38
CA HIS A 217 6.12 28.61 -22.78
C HIS A 217 5.95 27.38 -23.69
N GLY A 218 5.19 27.54 -24.78
CA GLY A 218 4.99 26.49 -25.78
C GLY A 218 6.31 25.98 -26.35
N ASP A 219 7.25 26.90 -26.62
CA ASP A 219 8.59 26.55 -27.13
C ASP A 219 9.51 25.95 -26.06
N CYS A 220 9.16 26.10 -24.79
CA CYS A 220 9.88 25.46 -23.69
C CYS A 220 9.35 24.05 -23.38
N LEU A 221 8.27 23.63 -24.06
CA LEU A 221 7.78 22.27 -24.03
C LEU A 221 8.35 21.54 -25.24
N SER A 222 9.17 20.51 -24.99
CA SER A 222 9.66 19.62 -26.04
C SER A 222 8.45 19.02 -26.77
N ASN A 223 8.26 19.35 -28.06
CA ASN A 223 7.29 18.79 -29.01
C ASN A 223 6.05 18.10 -28.40
N GLY A 224 5.13 18.85 -27.79
CA GLY A 224 3.79 18.36 -27.46
C GLY A 224 3.67 17.51 -26.19
N GLU A 225 4.61 17.61 -25.25
CA GLU A 225 4.49 16.95 -23.95
C GLU A 225 3.20 17.38 -23.20
N THR A 226 2.31 16.41 -22.96
CA THR A 226 1.09 16.59 -22.15
C THR A 226 1.34 16.52 -20.64
N LYS A 227 2.61 16.39 -20.24
CA LYS A 227 3.05 16.25 -18.84
C LYS A 227 3.87 17.46 -18.43
N CYS A 228 3.68 17.92 -17.20
CA CYS A 228 4.45 19.03 -16.65
C CYS A 228 5.94 18.65 -16.49
N PRO A 229 6.89 19.36 -17.11
CA PRO A 229 8.33 19.05 -17.00
C PRO A 229 8.89 19.11 -15.58
N SER A 230 8.34 19.94 -14.71
CA SER A 230 8.73 20.01 -13.29
C SER A 230 8.24 18.81 -12.47
N CYS A 231 6.97 18.41 -12.65
CA CYS A 231 6.36 17.29 -11.92
C CYS A 231 6.68 15.91 -12.50
N SER A 232 7.04 15.81 -13.78
CA SER A 232 7.43 14.54 -14.42
C SER A 232 8.84 14.13 -14.01
N LYS A 233 9.77 15.09 -13.88
CA LYS A 233 11.15 14.83 -13.42
C LYS A 233 11.24 14.46 -11.93
N SER A 234 10.26 14.87 -11.13
CA SER A 234 10.17 14.57 -9.69
C SER A 234 9.37 13.29 -9.39
N ARG A 235 8.87 12.59 -10.43
CA ARG A 235 8.30 11.24 -10.31
C ARG A 235 9.40 10.20 -10.54
N ILE A 236 10.43 10.24 -9.68
CA ILE A 236 11.36 9.12 -9.54
C ILE A 236 10.59 8.10 -8.68
N ILE A 237 10.18 7.00 -9.33
CA ILE A 237 9.74 5.77 -8.68
C ILE A 237 10.93 5.23 -7.87
#